data_AF-A0A7U2NQX8-F1
#
_entry.id   AF-A0A7U2NQX8-F1
#
_cell.length_a   1.000
_cell.length_b   1.000
_cell.length_c   1.000
_cell.angle_alpha   90.00
_cell.angle_beta   90.00
_cell.angle_gamma   90.00
#
_symmetry.space_group_name_H-M   'P 1'
#
loop_
_entity.id
_entity.type
_entity.pdbx_description
1 polymer ?
#
loop_
_entity_poly.entity_id
_entity_poly.type
_entity_poly.pdbx_seq_one_letter_code
_entity_poly.pdbx_strand_id
1 'polypeptide(L)'
;MLSQQEEHNKPLQGLPDTVNIDGIEMTFGPYLPARRAAEAYCRSVGITLPFPKVYQKLNISRAKQVAQLYDEMKHMPDDPVVISSYKALCDETWAQWQFIKRTGLHVEFSPMEQPYANPRKAILDISENNHFYVNSTRGAFGSDEQGSALALEQDDPNPLLVLTDEIISGQAALLNDIFRIVHDFFGHAKEGLGFRAAGEDNAWRGHATMYSPLARRALATELRGQNSWVNYGPYGASNRKAGMDDTVFAPQKLGLLPEWVAWEGAADEVVQPSAVSLISCSEKVV
;
A
#
# COMPACT_ATOMS: atom_id res chain seq x y z
N MET A 1 -24.87 -3.61 -21.27
CA MET A 1 -24.05 -3.71 -20.05
C MET A 1 -22.89 -4.63 -20.34
N LEU A 2 -21.72 -4.38 -19.76
CA LEU A 2 -20.58 -5.28 -19.91
C LEU A 2 -20.78 -6.52 -19.03
N SER A 3 -20.15 -7.62 -19.41
CA SER A 3 -20.06 -8.82 -18.58
C SER A 3 -19.23 -8.55 -17.32
N GLN A 4 -19.42 -9.36 -16.27
CA GLN A 4 -18.60 -9.29 -15.05
C GLN A 4 -17.11 -9.47 -15.35
N GLN A 5 -16.75 -10.29 -16.34
CA GLN A 5 -15.36 -10.49 -16.76
C GLN A 5 -14.80 -9.23 -17.44
N GLU A 6 -15.58 -8.55 -18.28
CA GLU A 6 -15.16 -7.31 -18.91
C GLU A 6 -15.00 -6.17 -17.89
N GLU A 7 -15.87 -6.09 -16.88
CA GLU A 7 -15.68 -5.16 -15.76
C GLU A 7 -14.44 -5.51 -14.93
N HIS A 8 -14.21 -6.80 -14.66
CA HIS A 8 -13.03 -7.28 -13.93
C HIS A 8 -11.72 -7.13 -14.71
N ASN A 9 -11.75 -6.78 -15.99
CA ASN A 9 -10.54 -6.50 -16.78
C ASN A 9 -10.25 -5.00 -16.92
N LYS A 10 -11.17 -4.13 -16.50
CA LYS A 10 -11.00 -2.68 -16.65
C LYS A 10 -9.99 -2.11 -15.65
N PRO A 11 -9.09 -1.22 -16.09
CA PRO A 11 -8.32 -0.37 -15.19
C PRO A 11 -9.22 0.51 -14.32
N LEU A 12 -8.66 1.04 -13.23
CA LEU A 12 -9.34 2.04 -12.43
C LEU A 12 -9.69 3.27 -13.29
N GLN A 13 -10.87 3.84 -13.07
CA GLN A 13 -11.26 5.09 -13.72
C GLN A 13 -10.30 6.21 -13.33
N GLY A 14 -9.67 6.85 -14.32
CA GLY A 14 -8.70 7.93 -14.09
C GLY A 14 -7.28 7.46 -13.78
N LEU A 15 -6.99 6.15 -13.90
CA LEU A 15 -5.61 5.66 -13.90
C LEU A 15 -4.85 6.30 -15.07
N PRO A 16 -3.59 6.76 -14.89
CA PRO A 16 -2.81 7.30 -15.99
C PRO A 16 -2.61 6.28 -17.12
N ASP A 17 -3.08 6.62 -18.33
CA ASP A 17 -3.11 5.70 -19.48
C ASP A 17 -1.72 5.36 -20.03
N THR A 18 -0.77 6.30 -19.96
CA THR A 18 0.59 6.12 -20.45
C THR A 18 1.59 6.70 -19.47
N VAL A 19 2.63 5.93 -19.15
CA VAL A 19 3.74 6.33 -18.29
C VAL A 19 5.05 6.09 -19.02
N ASN A 20 5.92 7.10 -19.05
CA ASN A 20 7.27 6.95 -19.60
C ASN A 20 8.18 6.23 -18.59
N ILE A 21 8.69 5.07 -18.99
CA ILE A 21 9.68 4.29 -18.26
C ILE A 21 10.95 4.26 -19.11
N ASP A 22 11.96 5.02 -18.70
CA ASP A 22 13.29 5.04 -19.33
C ASP A 22 13.23 5.35 -20.85
N GLY A 23 12.34 6.26 -21.25
CA GLY A 23 12.13 6.65 -22.64
C GLY A 23 11.07 5.84 -23.39
N ILE A 24 10.52 4.79 -22.78
CA ILE A 24 9.50 3.92 -23.38
C ILE A 24 8.13 4.23 -22.79
N GLU A 25 7.16 4.51 -23.63
CA GLU A 25 5.76 4.67 -23.22
C GLU A 25 5.13 3.31 -22.92
N MET A 26 4.64 3.14 -21.68
CA MET A 26 4.01 1.92 -21.22
C MET A 26 2.64 2.21 -20.59
N THR A 27 1.68 1.32 -20.81
CA THR A 27 0.38 1.34 -20.15
C THR A 27 0.38 0.35 -18.99
N PHE A 28 -0.05 0.81 -17.83
CA PHE A 28 -0.24 -0.01 -16.64
C PHE A 28 -1.73 -0.29 -16.44
N GLY A 29 -2.03 -1.45 -15.90
CA GLY A 29 -3.39 -1.89 -15.69
C GLY A 29 -3.46 -3.09 -14.76
N PRO A 30 -4.64 -3.70 -14.65
CA PRO A 30 -4.85 -4.71 -13.64
C PRO A 30 -4.13 -6.02 -13.95
N TYR A 31 -3.45 -6.56 -12.95
CA TYR A 31 -2.89 -7.91 -12.99
C TYR A 31 -3.92 -8.92 -12.48
N LEU A 32 -4.54 -9.67 -13.40
CA LEU A 32 -5.67 -10.55 -13.07
C LEU A 32 -5.37 -11.63 -12.03
N PRO A 33 -4.19 -12.28 -12.01
CA PRO A 33 -3.84 -13.22 -10.93
C PRO A 33 -3.87 -12.55 -9.55
N ALA A 34 -3.38 -11.31 -9.41
CA ALA A 34 -3.47 -10.57 -8.15
C ALA A 34 -4.91 -10.18 -7.79
N ARG A 35 -5.73 -9.74 -8.74
CA ARG A 35 -7.17 -9.46 -8.48
C ARG A 35 -7.89 -10.71 -7.97
N ARG A 36 -7.73 -11.85 -8.65
CA ARG A 36 -8.34 -13.12 -8.26
C ARG A 36 -7.87 -13.61 -6.89
N ALA A 37 -6.56 -13.49 -6.60
CA ALA A 37 -6.01 -13.84 -5.30
C ALA A 37 -6.56 -12.95 -4.18
N ALA A 38 -6.69 -11.65 -4.43
CA ALA A 38 -7.27 -10.70 -3.48
C ALA A 38 -8.74 -11.01 -3.18
N GLU A 39 -9.56 -11.26 -4.22
CA GLU A 39 -10.96 -11.64 -4.07
C GLU A 39 -11.12 -12.99 -3.34
N ALA A 40 -10.27 -13.96 -3.65
CA ALA A 40 -10.28 -15.26 -2.99
C ALA A 40 -9.92 -15.13 -1.50
N TYR A 41 -8.92 -14.31 -1.17
CA TYR A 41 -8.57 -14.01 0.22
C TYR A 41 -9.74 -13.35 0.95
N CYS A 42 -10.25 -12.22 0.44
CA CYS A 42 -11.36 -11.50 1.08
C CYS A 42 -12.58 -12.40 1.31
N ARG A 43 -12.93 -13.24 0.31
CA ARG A 43 -14.01 -14.22 0.45
C ARG A 43 -13.75 -15.23 1.56
N SER A 44 -12.51 -15.73 1.68
CA SER A 44 -12.16 -16.74 2.68
C SER A 44 -12.26 -16.25 4.12
N VAL A 45 -12.08 -14.94 4.36
CA VAL A 45 -12.15 -14.32 5.69
C VAL A 45 -13.43 -13.48 5.90
N GLY A 46 -14.37 -13.54 4.94
CA GLY A 46 -15.67 -12.85 5.06
C GLY A 46 -15.62 -11.33 4.88
N ILE A 47 -14.56 -10.78 4.28
CA ILE A 47 -14.47 -9.35 3.96
C ILE A 47 -15.30 -9.06 2.71
N THR A 48 -16.28 -8.16 2.85
CA THR A 48 -17.24 -7.80 1.79
C THR A 48 -17.09 -6.36 1.28
N LEU A 49 -16.08 -5.63 1.76
CA LEU A 49 -15.85 -4.25 1.32
C LEU A 49 -15.49 -4.23 -0.17
N PRO A 50 -16.09 -3.33 -0.97
CA PRO A 50 -15.76 -3.23 -2.38
C PRO A 50 -14.35 -2.65 -2.56
N PHE A 51 -13.59 -3.23 -3.48
CA PHE A 51 -12.34 -2.61 -3.94
C PHE A 51 -12.64 -1.25 -4.61
N PRO A 52 -11.75 -0.25 -4.46
CA PRO A 52 -11.84 0.99 -5.21
C PRO A 52 -11.85 0.73 -6.72
N LYS A 53 -12.66 1.49 -7.45
CA LYS A 53 -12.78 1.49 -8.91
C LYS A 53 -12.26 2.78 -9.53
N VAL A 54 -11.94 3.79 -8.71
CA VAL A 54 -11.47 5.11 -9.16
C VAL A 54 -10.05 5.36 -8.66
N TYR A 55 -9.17 5.79 -9.56
CA TYR A 55 -7.87 6.36 -9.20
C TYR A 55 -8.07 7.78 -8.67
N GLN A 56 -7.80 8.00 -7.39
CA GLN A 56 -7.99 9.30 -6.77
C GLN A 56 -6.72 10.16 -6.90
N LYS A 57 -6.91 11.45 -7.17
CA LYS A 57 -5.84 12.43 -6.99
C LYS A 57 -5.51 12.53 -5.52
N LEU A 58 -4.24 12.71 -5.21
CA LEU A 58 -3.80 12.88 -3.83
C LEU A 58 -4.41 14.14 -3.22
N ASN A 59 -5.05 13.98 -2.05
CA ASN A 59 -5.43 15.13 -1.22
C ASN A 59 -4.20 15.62 -0.47
N ILE A 60 -3.55 16.66 -1.00
CA ILE A 60 -2.31 17.23 -0.45
C ILE A 60 -2.52 17.78 0.96
N SER A 61 -3.69 18.39 1.25
CA SER A 61 -3.97 18.94 2.58
C SER A 61 -4.00 17.85 3.63
N ARG A 62 -4.69 16.74 3.33
CA ARG A 62 -4.73 15.55 4.17
C ARG A 62 -3.34 14.94 4.33
N ALA A 63 -2.59 14.78 3.25
CA ALA A 63 -1.25 14.21 3.30
C ALA A 63 -0.30 15.05 4.20
N LYS A 64 -0.37 16.38 4.14
CA LYS A 64 0.38 17.25 5.06
C LYS A 64 -0.04 17.07 6.53
N GLN A 65 -1.34 16.97 6.78
CA GLN A 65 -1.84 16.72 8.14
C GLN A 65 -1.38 15.36 8.68
N VAL A 66 -1.46 14.31 7.87
CA VAL A 66 -0.97 12.97 8.22
C VAL A 66 0.54 12.99 8.46
N ALA A 67 1.31 13.71 7.64
CA ALA A 67 2.74 13.85 7.81
C ALA A 67 3.10 14.46 9.18
N GLN A 68 2.42 15.55 9.56
CA GLN A 68 2.59 16.17 10.87
C GLN A 68 2.22 15.21 12.00
N LEU A 69 1.09 14.52 11.90
CA LEU A 69 0.66 13.55 12.91
C LEU A 69 1.65 12.39 13.06
N TYR A 70 2.27 11.94 11.97
CA TYR A 70 3.30 10.89 12.02
C TYR A 70 4.60 11.39 12.67
N ASP A 71 5.00 12.63 12.36
CA ASP A 71 6.15 13.28 12.98
C ASP A 71 5.99 13.38 14.51
N GLU A 72 4.80 13.77 14.95
CA GLU A 72 4.42 13.93 16.36
C GLU A 72 4.03 12.60 17.06
N MET A 73 3.79 11.53 16.29
CA MET A 73 3.37 10.24 16.83
C MET A 73 4.42 9.70 17.81
N LYS A 74 3.97 9.26 18.97
CA LYS A 74 4.83 8.63 19.98
C LYS A 74 5.05 7.16 19.67
N HIS A 75 6.26 6.67 19.94
CA HIS A 75 6.56 5.24 20.05
C HIS A 75 5.90 4.71 21.33
N MET A 76 4.89 3.85 21.18
CA MET A 76 4.02 3.29 22.23
C MET A 76 3.91 1.75 22.09
N PRO A 77 5.03 1.00 22.16
CA PRO A 77 5.07 -0.44 21.88
C PRO A 77 4.28 -1.27 22.91
N ASP A 78 4.15 -0.77 24.13
CA ASP A 78 3.45 -1.44 25.24
C ASP A 78 1.94 -1.11 25.30
N ASP A 79 1.44 -0.23 24.44
CA ASP A 79 0.02 0.12 24.42
C ASP A 79 -0.82 -1.08 23.91
N PRO A 80 -1.82 -1.56 24.67
CA PRO A 80 -2.58 -2.77 24.31
C PRO A 80 -3.29 -2.67 22.95
N VAL A 81 -3.70 -1.47 22.54
CA VAL A 81 -4.37 -1.23 21.25
C VAL A 81 -3.35 -1.23 20.12
N VAL A 82 -2.15 -0.65 20.33
CA VAL A 82 -1.03 -0.75 19.38
C VAL A 82 -0.67 -2.23 19.17
N ILE A 83 -0.42 -2.97 20.25
CA ILE A 83 -0.09 -4.42 20.18
C ILE A 83 -1.16 -5.19 19.41
N SER A 84 -2.44 -4.98 19.75
CA SER A 84 -3.54 -5.69 19.09
C SER A 84 -3.69 -5.34 17.61
N SER A 85 -3.51 -4.07 17.25
CA SER A 85 -3.55 -3.61 15.86
C SER A 85 -2.40 -4.15 15.02
N TYR A 86 -1.17 -4.14 15.53
CA TYR A 86 -0.03 -4.70 14.82
C TYR A 86 -0.10 -6.22 14.74
N LYS A 87 -0.56 -6.90 15.80
CA LYS A 87 -0.80 -8.35 15.74
C LYS A 87 -1.81 -8.70 14.64
N ALA A 88 -2.93 -7.97 14.57
CA ALA A 88 -3.92 -8.20 13.52
C ALA A 88 -3.34 -7.95 12.11
N LEU A 89 -2.56 -6.88 11.93
CA LEU A 89 -1.83 -6.62 10.68
C LEU A 89 -0.95 -7.82 10.31
N CYS A 90 -0.12 -8.27 11.26
CA CYS A 90 0.80 -9.39 11.09
C CYS A 90 0.11 -10.70 10.69
N ASP A 91 -0.92 -11.10 11.43
CA ASP A 91 -1.69 -12.32 11.17
C ASP A 91 -2.38 -12.27 9.79
N GLU A 92 -2.99 -11.13 9.44
CA GLU A 92 -3.72 -10.95 8.19
C GLU A 92 -2.79 -10.81 6.98
N THR A 93 -1.61 -10.18 7.14
CA THR A 93 -0.55 -10.16 6.13
C THR A 93 -0.03 -11.57 5.85
N TRP A 94 0.21 -12.36 6.89
CA TRP A 94 0.64 -13.74 6.73
C TRP A 94 -0.42 -14.60 6.03
N ALA A 95 -1.71 -14.39 6.35
CA ALA A 95 -2.81 -15.06 5.66
C ALA A 95 -2.87 -14.67 4.17
N GLN A 96 -2.69 -13.39 3.85
CA GLN A 96 -2.62 -12.88 2.47
C GLN A 96 -1.46 -13.48 1.69
N TRP A 97 -0.28 -13.61 2.32
CA TRP A 97 0.88 -14.25 1.71
C TRP A 97 0.58 -15.68 1.23
N GLN A 98 -0.22 -16.45 1.96
CA GLN A 98 -0.62 -17.80 1.50
C GLN A 98 -1.42 -17.78 0.20
N PHE A 99 -2.18 -16.71 -0.09
CA PHE A 99 -2.89 -16.54 -1.36
C PHE A 99 -1.94 -16.13 -2.49
N ILE A 100 -0.93 -15.32 -2.21
CA ILE A 100 0.10 -14.95 -3.19
C ILE A 100 0.89 -16.18 -3.60
N LYS A 101 1.32 -17.03 -2.66
CA LYS A 101 2.04 -18.27 -3.00
C LYS A 101 1.30 -19.17 -3.98
N ARG A 102 -0.04 -19.19 -3.92
CA ARG A 102 -0.87 -19.97 -4.85
C ARG A 102 -0.91 -19.40 -6.26
N THR A 103 -0.51 -18.16 -6.49
CA THR A 103 -0.34 -17.61 -7.85
C THR A 103 0.94 -18.10 -8.50
N GLY A 104 1.85 -18.70 -7.71
CA GLY A 104 3.16 -19.15 -8.16
C GLY A 104 4.20 -18.05 -8.27
N LEU A 105 3.97 -16.87 -7.67
CA LEU A 105 4.94 -15.76 -7.67
C LEU A 105 6.28 -16.25 -7.11
N HIS A 106 7.35 -16.08 -7.88
CA HIS A 106 8.70 -16.31 -7.40
C HIS A 106 9.24 -15.04 -6.73
N VAL A 107 9.73 -15.17 -5.50
CA VAL A 107 10.27 -14.02 -4.74
C VAL A 107 11.71 -14.32 -4.36
N GLU A 108 12.57 -13.34 -4.57
CA GLU A 108 13.97 -13.36 -4.17
C GLU A 108 14.33 -12.11 -3.37
N PHE A 109 15.23 -12.26 -2.39
CA PHE A 109 15.89 -11.09 -1.82
C PHE A 109 16.80 -10.48 -2.88
N SER A 110 16.68 -9.17 -3.07
CA SER A 110 17.47 -8.46 -4.05
C SER A 110 18.98 -8.64 -3.78
N PRO A 111 19.79 -9.01 -4.78
CA PRO A 111 21.24 -9.08 -4.63
C PRO A 111 21.91 -7.69 -4.66
N MET A 112 21.15 -6.63 -4.91
CA MET A 112 21.60 -5.24 -4.99
C MET A 112 20.68 -4.32 -4.19
N GLU A 113 21.15 -3.15 -3.76
CA GLU A 113 20.34 -2.20 -2.96
C GLU A 113 19.09 -1.69 -3.73
N GLN A 114 19.20 -1.58 -5.06
CA GLN A 114 18.16 -1.07 -5.95
C GLN A 114 17.92 -2.07 -7.10
N PRO A 115 17.11 -3.12 -6.93
CA PRO A 115 16.85 -4.11 -8.00
C PRO A 115 16.18 -3.49 -9.23
N TYR A 116 15.45 -2.40 -9.03
CA TYR A 116 14.68 -1.73 -10.07
C TYR A 116 15.06 -0.25 -10.16
N ALA A 117 15.87 0.10 -11.17
CA ALA A 117 16.26 1.50 -11.43
C ALA A 117 15.04 2.45 -11.57
N ASN A 118 13.93 1.92 -12.09
CA ASN A 118 12.63 2.57 -12.04
C ASN A 118 11.69 1.68 -11.23
N PRO A 119 11.11 2.14 -10.11
CA PRO A 119 10.26 1.32 -9.25
C PRO A 119 9.08 0.66 -9.97
N ARG A 120 8.57 1.25 -11.06
CA ARG A 120 7.49 0.64 -11.86
C ARG A 120 7.91 -0.65 -12.57
N LYS A 121 9.22 -0.92 -12.70
CA LYS A 121 9.71 -2.22 -13.19
C LYS A 121 9.41 -3.36 -12.23
N ALA A 122 9.21 -3.10 -10.93
CA ALA A 122 8.73 -4.12 -9.99
C ALA A 122 7.33 -4.65 -10.37
N ILE A 123 6.44 -3.74 -10.80
CA ILE A 123 5.10 -4.12 -11.27
C ILE A 123 5.20 -4.99 -12.52
N LEU A 124 6.05 -4.60 -13.47
CA LEU A 124 6.27 -5.36 -14.70
C LEU A 124 6.86 -6.74 -14.42
N ASP A 125 7.82 -6.83 -13.50
CA ASP A 125 8.43 -8.10 -13.12
C ASP A 125 7.39 -9.06 -12.52
N ILE A 126 6.53 -8.54 -11.64
CA ILE A 126 5.40 -9.31 -11.08
C ILE A 126 4.44 -9.73 -12.19
N SER A 127 4.02 -8.80 -13.06
CA SER A 127 2.93 -9.05 -14.00
C SER A 127 3.34 -9.83 -15.25
N GLU A 128 4.58 -9.67 -15.71
CA GLU A 128 5.09 -10.23 -16.96
C GLU A 128 5.98 -11.45 -16.73
N ASN A 129 6.77 -11.47 -15.64
CA ASN A 129 7.70 -12.55 -15.34
C ASN A 129 7.24 -13.44 -14.18
N ASN A 130 6.18 -13.06 -13.45
CA ASN A 130 5.74 -13.73 -12.23
C ASN A 130 6.89 -13.87 -11.22
N HIS A 131 7.72 -12.81 -11.14
CA HIS A 131 8.92 -12.71 -10.33
C HIS A 131 8.96 -11.38 -9.57
N PHE A 132 9.59 -11.34 -8.40
CA PHE A 132 9.74 -10.12 -7.61
C PHE A 132 11.02 -10.14 -6.76
N TYR A 133 11.85 -9.10 -6.91
CA TYR A 133 12.92 -8.79 -5.98
C TYR A 133 12.41 -7.90 -4.85
N VAL A 134 12.51 -8.40 -3.62
CA VAL A 134 12.22 -7.62 -2.42
C VAL A 134 13.52 -7.19 -1.74
N ASN A 135 13.60 -5.92 -1.32
CA ASN A 135 14.68 -5.46 -0.46
C ASN A 135 14.47 -6.02 0.95
N SER A 136 15.46 -6.76 1.46
CA SER A 136 15.37 -7.35 2.79
C SER A 136 15.28 -6.25 3.85
N THR A 137 14.36 -6.44 4.78
CA THR A 137 14.20 -5.70 6.04
C THR A 137 15.55 -5.59 6.76
N ARG A 138 16.40 -6.62 6.66
CA ARG A 138 17.72 -6.61 7.29
C ARG A 138 18.65 -5.51 6.79
N GLY A 139 18.43 -5.01 5.57
CA GLY A 139 19.15 -3.87 5.01
C GLY A 139 18.29 -2.61 4.82
N ALA A 140 16.98 -2.65 5.12
CA ALA A 140 16.03 -1.64 4.64
C ALA A 140 14.84 -1.34 5.58
N PHE A 141 14.92 -1.66 6.88
CA PHE A 141 13.84 -1.39 7.85
C PHE A 141 13.83 0.03 8.43
N GLY A 142 14.84 0.84 8.11
CA GLY A 142 15.00 2.19 8.65
C GLY A 142 15.84 2.24 9.93
N SER A 143 15.74 3.36 10.65
CA SER A 143 16.47 3.61 11.90
C SER A 143 15.53 3.95 13.06
N ASP A 144 16.01 3.79 14.29
CA ASP A 144 15.35 4.30 15.49
C ASP A 144 15.37 5.84 15.56
N GLU A 145 14.77 6.41 16.61
CA GLU A 145 14.79 7.86 16.86
C GLU A 145 16.20 8.44 17.06
N GLN A 146 17.18 7.60 17.41
CA GLN A 146 18.58 7.97 17.57
C GLN A 146 19.38 7.85 16.27
N GLY A 147 18.75 7.40 15.17
CA GLY A 147 19.38 7.22 13.87
C GLY A 147 20.21 5.94 13.75
N SER A 148 20.13 5.02 14.73
CA SER A 148 20.79 3.72 14.66
C SER A 148 19.95 2.78 13.81
N ALA A 149 20.58 1.97 12.96
CA ALA A 149 19.89 0.88 12.28
C ALA A 149 19.20 0.01 13.33
N LEU A 150 17.92 -0.31 13.13
CA LEU A 150 17.19 -1.15 14.08
C LEU A 150 17.91 -2.50 14.16
N ALA A 151 18.43 -2.80 15.34
CA ALA A 151 19.11 -4.05 15.59
C ALA A 151 18.07 -5.16 15.39
N LEU A 152 18.34 -6.08 14.46
CA LEU A 152 17.56 -7.30 14.27
C LEU A 152 17.85 -8.30 15.41
N GLU A 153 18.00 -7.79 16.63
CA GLU A 153 18.22 -8.58 17.81
C GLU A 153 16.93 -9.33 18.14
N GLN A 154 17.09 -10.53 18.71
CA GLN A 154 15.98 -11.44 18.97
C GLN A 154 14.96 -10.90 19.99
N ASP A 155 15.24 -9.75 20.62
CA ASP A 155 14.47 -9.16 21.70
C ASP A 155 13.76 -7.84 21.32
N ASP A 156 13.79 -7.40 20.05
CA ASP A 156 13.00 -6.24 19.63
C ASP A 156 11.49 -6.58 19.71
N PRO A 157 10.67 -5.79 20.46
CA PRO A 157 9.25 -6.07 20.61
C PRO A 157 8.43 -5.83 19.33
N ASN A 158 9.04 -5.35 18.25
CA ASN A 158 8.36 -5.06 17.00
C ASN A 158 7.88 -6.35 16.31
N PRO A 159 6.55 -6.56 16.19
CA PRO A 159 6.02 -7.79 15.60
C PRO A 159 6.35 -7.92 14.10
N LEU A 160 6.72 -6.84 13.42
CA LEU A 160 7.19 -6.88 12.03
C LEU A 160 8.62 -7.44 11.90
N LEU A 161 9.40 -7.47 12.99
CA LEU A 161 10.77 -8.02 13.02
C LEU A 161 10.82 -9.49 13.47
N VAL A 162 9.67 -10.16 13.57
CA VAL A 162 9.63 -11.57 13.90
C VAL A 162 10.00 -12.43 12.68
N LEU A 163 10.81 -13.47 12.90
CA LEU A 163 11.11 -14.48 11.89
C LEU A 163 9.88 -15.30 11.54
N THR A 164 9.71 -15.59 10.25
CA THR A 164 8.68 -16.50 9.74
C THR A 164 9.28 -17.82 9.30
N ASP A 165 8.43 -18.82 9.06
CA ASP A 165 8.84 -20.10 8.48
C ASP A 165 9.06 -20.02 6.95
N GLU A 166 8.86 -18.84 6.32
CA GLU A 166 9.10 -18.67 4.90
C GLU A 166 10.60 -18.49 4.60
N ILE A 167 11.12 -19.27 3.66
CA ILE A 167 12.51 -19.17 3.23
C ILE A 167 12.58 -18.47 1.87
N ILE A 168 13.23 -17.31 1.84
CA ILE A 168 13.48 -16.52 0.62
C ILE A 168 15.00 -16.45 0.42
N SER A 169 15.47 -16.82 -0.77
CA SER A 169 16.91 -16.85 -1.12
C SER A 169 17.79 -17.57 -0.07
N GLY A 170 17.28 -18.67 0.50
CA GLY A 170 17.97 -19.48 1.50
C GLY A 170 17.96 -18.93 2.94
N GLN A 171 17.19 -17.87 3.22
CA GLN A 171 17.11 -17.24 4.53
C GLN A 171 15.66 -17.14 5.02
N ALA A 172 15.45 -17.29 6.34
CA ALA A 172 14.16 -17.05 6.95
C ALA A 172 13.77 -15.57 6.81
N ALA A 173 12.62 -15.33 6.19
CA ALA A 173 12.06 -14.00 5.98
C ALA A 173 11.52 -13.43 7.28
N LEU A 174 11.76 -12.14 7.52
CA LEU A 174 11.10 -11.40 8.57
C LEU A 174 9.67 -11.09 8.15
N LEU A 175 8.77 -10.90 9.11
CA LEU A 175 7.38 -10.62 8.78
C LEU A 175 7.23 -9.31 8.00
N ASN A 176 8.10 -8.33 8.22
CA ASN A 176 8.16 -7.12 7.41
C ASN A 176 8.55 -7.40 5.95
N ASP A 177 9.39 -8.40 5.67
CA ASP A 177 9.69 -8.80 4.29
C ASP A 177 8.41 -9.28 3.60
N ILE A 178 7.64 -10.12 4.31
CA ILE A 178 6.35 -10.61 3.86
C ILE A 178 5.36 -9.46 3.68
N PHE A 179 5.34 -8.49 4.59
CA PHE A 179 4.49 -7.30 4.50
C PHE A 179 4.78 -6.47 3.25
N ARG A 180 6.05 -6.24 2.92
CA ARG A 180 6.46 -5.52 1.70
C ARG A 180 6.02 -6.27 0.45
N ILE A 181 6.24 -7.59 0.39
CA ILE A 181 5.80 -8.42 -0.75
C ILE A 181 4.29 -8.36 -0.93
N VAL A 182 3.55 -8.55 0.16
CA VAL A 182 2.08 -8.54 0.15
C VAL A 182 1.56 -7.17 -0.29
N HIS A 183 2.17 -6.08 0.19
CA HIS A 183 1.81 -4.74 -0.21
C HIS A 183 2.12 -4.43 -1.68
N ASP A 184 3.31 -4.78 -2.17
CA ASP A 184 3.68 -4.52 -3.56
C ASP A 184 2.82 -5.35 -4.53
N PHE A 185 2.46 -6.58 -4.16
CA PHE A 185 1.60 -7.42 -4.97
C PHE A 185 0.13 -6.93 -4.98
N PHE A 186 -0.49 -6.75 -3.81
CA PHE A 186 -1.92 -6.40 -3.72
C PHE A 186 -2.22 -4.90 -3.79
N GLY A 187 -1.29 -4.07 -3.35
CA GLY A 187 -1.39 -2.61 -3.38
C GLY A 187 -0.96 -2.04 -4.73
N HIS A 188 0.21 -2.44 -5.25
CA HIS A 188 0.75 -1.86 -6.48
C HIS A 188 0.41 -2.68 -7.73
N ALA A 189 0.87 -3.93 -7.81
CA ALA A 189 0.79 -4.73 -9.02
C ALA A 189 -0.65 -5.09 -9.42
N LYS A 190 -1.54 -5.31 -8.45
CA LYS A 190 -2.96 -5.62 -8.69
C LYS A 190 -3.65 -4.67 -9.65
N GLU A 191 -3.33 -3.38 -9.59
CA GLU A 191 -3.98 -2.30 -10.35
C GLU A 191 -3.02 -1.49 -11.22
N GLY A 192 -1.71 -1.78 -11.19
CA GLY A 192 -0.70 -1.02 -11.92
C GLY A 192 -0.35 0.34 -11.29
N LEU A 193 -0.48 0.46 -9.96
CA LEU A 193 -0.32 1.72 -9.24
C LEU A 193 1.16 2.02 -8.96
N GLY A 194 1.61 3.23 -9.31
CA GLY A 194 3.01 3.62 -9.13
C GLY A 194 3.40 3.93 -7.67
N PHE A 195 4.67 4.23 -7.46
CA PHE A 195 5.31 4.44 -6.14
C PHE A 195 5.55 5.92 -5.78
N ARG A 196 4.86 6.83 -6.47
CA ARG A 196 4.84 8.26 -6.09
C ARG A 196 3.65 8.51 -5.17
N ALA A 197 3.66 9.61 -4.44
CA ALA A 197 2.69 9.90 -3.38
C ALA A 197 1.21 9.57 -3.71
N ALA A 198 0.74 9.89 -4.92
CA ALA A 198 -0.62 9.54 -5.35
C ALA A 198 -0.82 8.05 -5.62
N GLY A 199 0.17 7.38 -6.22
CA GLY A 199 0.13 5.94 -6.44
C GLY A 199 0.19 5.16 -5.13
N GLU A 200 1.02 5.59 -4.18
CA GLU A 200 1.10 5.05 -2.81
C GLU A 200 -0.24 5.21 -2.05
N ASP A 201 -0.87 6.39 -2.06
CA ASP A 201 -2.19 6.56 -1.41
C ASP A 201 -3.24 5.67 -2.08
N ASN A 202 -3.23 5.49 -3.41
CA ASN A 202 -4.14 4.56 -4.08
C ASN A 202 -3.81 3.08 -3.80
N ALA A 203 -2.54 2.71 -3.67
CA ALA A 203 -2.11 1.36 -3.32
C ALA A 203 -2.57 1.02 -1.90
N TRP A 204 -2.40 1.95 -0.97
CA TRP A 204 -2.97 1.86 0.37
C TRP A 204 -4.49 1.73 0.34
N ARG A 205 -5.22 2.57 -0.43
CA ARG A 205 -6.69 2.48 -0.55
C ARG A 205 -7.14 1.08 -0.97
N GLY A 206 -6.52 0.55 -2.03
CA GLY A 206 -6.83 -0.78 -2.56
C GLY A 206 -6.50 -1.90 -1.57
N HIS A 207 -5.35 -1.84 -0.91
CA HIS A 207 -4.89 -2.86 0.03
C HIS A 207 -5.65 -2.82 1.36
N ALA A 208 -5.99 -1.62 1.87
CA ALA A 208 -6.71 -1.42 3.12
C ALA A 208 -8.07 -2.14 3.14
N THR A 209 -8.75 -2.26 1.99
CA THR A 209 -10.00 -3.01 1.88
C THR A 209 -9.88 -4.49 2.24
N MET A 210 -8.67 -5.05 2.18
CA MET A 210 -8.37 -6.45 2.49
C MET A 210 -8.09 -6.70 3.97
N TYR A 211 -7.98 -5.65 4.79
CA TYR A 211 -7.72 -5.79 6.22
C TYR A 211 -8.97 -5.50 7.06
N SER A 212 -9.04 -6.19 8.21
CA SER A 212 -10.02 -5.91 9.26
C SER A 212 -9.89 -4.47 9.78
N PRO A 213 -10.93 -3.92 10.42
CA PRO A 213 -10.86 -2.59 11.03
C PRO A 213 -9.67 -2.39 11.98
N LEU A 214 -9.31 -3.43 12.74
CA LEU A 214 -8.24 -3.36 13.73
C LEU A 214 -6.85 -3.33 13.07
N ALA A 215 -6.62 -4.22 12.10
CA ALA A 215 -5.37 -4.27 11.33
C ALA A 215 -5.16 -3.01 10.47
N ARG A 216 -6.25 -2.46 9.91
CA ARG A 216 -6.22 -1.27 9.06
C ARG A 216 -5.60 -0.05 9.75
N ARG A 217 -5.70 0.05 11.07
CA ARG A 217 -5.08 1.15 11.84
C ARG A 217 -3.55 1.09 11.80
N ALA A 218 -2.96 -0.08 11.99
CA ALA A 218 -1.52 -0.28 11.86
C ALA A 218 -1.10 -0.14 10.39
N LEU A 219 -1.85 -0.74 9.45
CA LEU A 219 -1.60 -0.61 8.01
C LEU A 219 -1.53 0.86 7.55
N ALA A 220 -2.47 1.69 7.99
CA ALA A 220 -2.49 3.10 7.64
C ALA A 220 -1.32 3.87 8.24
N THR A 221 -0.84 3.47 9.42
CA THR A 221 0.35 4.05 10.04
C THR A 221 1.60 3.70 9.24
N GLU A 222 1.78 2.42 8.92
CA GLU A 222 2.96 1.91 8.21
C GLU A 222 3.05 2.34 6.74
N LEU A 223 1.92 2.44 6.04
CA LEU A 223 1.92 2.79 4.61
C LEU A 223 1.63 4.28 4.39
N ARG A 224 0.42 4.70 4.77
CA ARG A 224 -0.07 6.05 4.49
C ARG A 224 0.66 7.11 5.31
N GLY A 225 0.93 6.81 6.57
CA GLY A 225 1.67 7.66 7.51
C GLY A 225 3.08 7.95 7.02
N GLN A 226 3.87 6.89 6.83
CA GLN A 226 5.24 6.99 6.33
C GLN A 226 5.30 7.68 4.96
N ASN A 227 4.48 7.28 4.00
CA ASN A 227 4.45 7.92 2.68
C ASN A 227 4.11 9.42 2.78
N SER A 228 3.18 9.80 3.65
CA SER A 228 2.85 11.20 3.90
C SER A 228 4.03 11.96 4.51
N TRP A 229 4.70 11.38 5.52
CA TRP A 229 5.88 11.98 6.14
C TRP A 229 7.02 12.15 5.14
N VAL A 230 7.35 11.11 4.37
CA VAL A 230 8.40 11.15 3.34
C VAL A 230 8.13 12.26 2.34
N ASN A 231 6.87 12.43 1.91
CA ASN A 231 6.54 13.41 0.89
C ASN A 231 6.25 14.80 1.42
N TYR A 232 5.78 14.97 2.66
CA TYR A 232 5.24 16.25 3.16
C TYR A 232 5.66 16.63 4.59
N GLY A 233 6.48 15.81 5.24
CA GLY A 233 7.10 16.10 6.53
C GLY A 233 8.29 17.07 6.42
N PRO A 234 9.15 17.14 7.46
CA PRO A 234 10.26 18.09 7.55
C PRO A 234 11.21 18.07 6.34
N TYR A 235 11.44 16.88 5.76
CA TYR A 235 12.29 16.67 4.58
C TYR A 235 11.51 16.53 3.27
N GLY A 236 10.19 16.73 3.28
CA GLY A 236 9.34 16.46 2.12
C GLY A 236 9.69 17.27 0.87
N ALA A 237 10.21 18.49 1.03
CA ALA A 237 10.62 19.33 -0.10
C ALA A 237 11.85 18.78 -0.85
N SER A 238 12.83 18.23 -0.13
CA SER A 238 14.00 17.56 -0.71
C SER A 238 13.64 16.16 -1.20
N ASN A 239 12.94 15.38 -0.38
CA ASN A 239 12.56 13.99 -0.71
C ASN A 239 11.76 13.86 -2.01
N ARG A 240 10.82 14.79 -2.29
CA ARG A 240 10.06 14.77 -3.56
C ARG A 240 10.92 14.95 -4.82
N LYS A 241 12.18 15.38 -4.67
CA LYS A 241 13.16 15.55 -5.75
C LYS A 241 14.30 14.54 -5.67
N ALA A 242 14.40 13.79 -4.57
CA ALA A 242 15.49 12.88 -4.29
C ALA A 242 15.35 11.57 -5.07
N GLY A 243 16.50 10.95 -5.37
CA GLY A 243 16.57 9.51 -5.62
C GLY A 243 16.35 8.75 -4.31
N MET A 244 16.23 7.43 -4.40
CA MET A 244 16.01 6.60 -3.21
C MET A 244 17.17 6.73 -2.20
N ASP A 245 18.42 6.78 -2.69
CA ASP A 245 19.63 6.87 -1.83
C ASP A 245 19.74 8.21 -1.07
N ASP A 246 19.13 9.27 -1.59
CA ASP A 246 19.10 10.61 -0.98
C ASP A 246 17.81 10.87 -0.19
N THR A 247 16.88 9.91 -0.17
CA THR A 247 15.60 10.08 0.51
C THR A 247 15.78 9.90 2.01
N VAL A 248 15.38 10.91 2.79
CA VAL A 248 15.35 10.80 4.25
C VAL A 248 14.05 10.14 4.67
N PHE A 249 14.14 9.02 5.39
CA PHE A 249 12.99 8.32 5.94
C PHE A 249 12.70 8.74 7.37
N ALA A 250 11.45 8.55 7.79
CA ALA A 250 11.09 8.78 9.18
C ALA A 250 11.73 7.72 10.07
N PRO A 251 12.08 8.04 11.32
CA PRO A 251 12.34 7.01 12.32
C PRO A 251 11.16 6.05 12.41
N GLN A 252 11.44 4.75 12.49
CA GLN A 252 10.40 3.74 12.61
C GLN A 252 9.76 3.80 14.00
N LYS A 253 8.43 3.80 14.07
CA LYS A 253 7.68 3.96 15.33
C LYS A 253 6.53 2.95 15.45
N LEU A 254 6.48 2.25 16.58
CA LEU A 254 5.33 1.46 16.98
C LEU A 254 4.29 2.36 17.64
N GLY A 255 3.42 2.95 16.83
CA GLY A 255 2.30 3.75 17.29
C GLY A 255 1.11 3.61 16.36
N LEU A 256 0.01 4.29 16.68
CA LEU A 256 -1.16 4.39 15.81
C LEU A 256 -1.47 5.85 15.56
N LEU A 257 -1.60 6.20 14.28
CA LEU A 257 -2.20 7.47 13.89
C LEU A 257 -3.66 7.56 14.34
N PRO A 258 -4.23 8.79 14.42
CA PRO A 258 -5.65 8.97 14.69
C PRO A 258 -6.53 8.14 13.76
N GLU A 259 -7.62 7.62 14.30
CA GLU A 259 -8.46 6.63 13.61
C GLU A 259 -8.93 7.09 12.22
N TRP A 260 -9.24 8.38 12.05
CA TRP A 260 -9.68 8.92 10.76
C TRP A 260 -8.70 8.65 9.62
N VAL A 261 -7.38 8.55 9.90
CA VAL A 261 -6.36 8.28 8.88
C VAL A 261 -6.57 6.92 8.21
N ALA A 262 -7.13 5.95 8.94
CA ALA A 262 -7.42 4.60 8.44
C ALA A 262 -8.67 4.53 7.55
N TRP A 263 -9.52 5.57 7.55
CA TRP A 263 -10.85 5.53 6.94
C TRP A 263 -11.08 6.61 5.89
N GLU A 264 -10.62 7.84 6.14
CA GLU A 264 -10.93 8.97 5.28
C GLU A 264 -10.23 8.85 3.93
N GLY A 265 -11.02 8.83 2.85
CA GLY A 265 -10.54 8.63 1.49
C GLY A 265 -10.16 7.19 1.15
N ALA A 266 -10.41 6.21 2.02
CA ALA A 266 -10.16 4.79 1.72
C ALA A 266 -11.09 4.25 0.63
N ALA A 267 -12.39 4.57 0.73
CA ALA A 267 -13.39 4.18 -0.26
C ALA A 267 -13.43 5.16 -1.46
N ASP A 268 -14.09 4.76 -2.54
CA ASP A 268 -14.50 5.71 -3.57
C ASP A 268 -15.56 6.66 -3.00
N GLU A 269 -15.47 7.93 -3.35
CA GLU A 269 -16.54 8.87 -3.05
C GLU A 269 -17.80 8.43 -3.80
N VAL A 270 -18.91 8.27 -3.08
CA VAL A 270 -20.20 8.06 -3.73
C VAL A 270 -20.56 9.37 -4.41
N VAL A 271 -20.35 9.46 -5.73
CA VAL A 271 -20.89 10.55 -6.52
C VAL A 271 -22.41 10.43 -6.46
N GLN A 272 -23.03 11.18 -5.57
CA GLN A 272 -24.48 11.37 -5.60
C GLN A 272 -24.80 11.97 -6.98
N PRO A 273 -25.70 11.37 -7.78
CA PRO A 273 -26.07 11.96 -9.05
C PRO A 273 -26.60 13.37 -8.77
N SER A 274 -25.93 14.37 -9.34
CA SER A 274 -26.37 15.76 -9.27
C SER A 274 -27.83 15.81 -9.67
N ALA A 275 -28.70 16.33 -8.80
CA ALA A 275 -30.11 16.52 -9.11
C ALA A 275 -30.21 17.27 -10.44
N VAL A 276 -30.64 16.57 -11.48
CA VAL A 276 -31.01 17.19 -12.74
C VAL A 276 -32.14 18.14 -12.38
N SER A 277 -31.86 19.44 -12.41
CA SER A 277 -32.86 20.47 -12.22
C SER A 277 -33.91 20.28 -13.31
N LEU A 278 -35.06 19.71 -12.95
CA LEU A 278 -36.23 19.64 -13.81
C LEU A 278 -36.66 21.09 -14.06
N ILE A 279 -36.26 21.62 -15.21
CA ILE A 279 -36.83 22.84 -15.76
C ILE A 279 -38.33 22.55 -15.93
N SER A 280 -39.16 23.15 -15.07
CA SER A 280 -40.60 23.08 -15.20
C SER A 280 -41.00 23.81 -16.48
N CYS A 281 -41.40 23.07 -17.50
CA CYS A 281 -42.26 23.61 -18.54
C CYS A 281 -43.61 23.94 -17.88
N SER A 282 -43.85 25.21 -17.59
CA SER A 282 -45.17 25.71 -17.23
C SER A 282 -46.07 25.61 -18.46
N GLU A 283 -47.00 24.66 -18.46
CA GLU A 283 -48.14 24.65 -19.35
C GLU A 283 -49.01 25.88 -19.09
N LYS A 284 -49.31 26.61 -20.17
CA LYS A 284 -50.38 27.60 -20.20
C LYS A 284 -51.70 26.85 -20.10
N VAL A 285 -52.51 27.18 -19.10
CA VAL A 285 -53.95 26.90 -19.12
C VAL A 285 -54.68 28.16 -18.65
N VAL A 286 -55.64 28.56 -19.51
CA VAL A 286 -56.57 29.71 -19.50
C VAL A 286 -56.02 31.05 -19.96
#